data_AF-A0A9E3B8J2-F1
#
_entry.id   AF-A0A9E3B8J2-F1
#
_cell.length_a   1.000
_cell.length_b   1.000
_cell.length_c   1.000
_cell.angle_alpha   90.00
_cell.angle_beta   90.00
_cell.angle_gamma   90.00
#
_symmetry.space_group_name_H-M   'P 1'
#
loop_
_entity.id
_entity.type
_entity.pdbx_description
1 polymer ?
#
loop_
_entity_poly.entity_id
_entity_poly.type
_entity_poly.pdbx_seq_one_letter_code
_entity_poly.pdbx_strand_id
1 'polypeptide(L)'
;MRVRLDRTVCDGFGVCAKHAPDYFSLDDWGYASLKGNGEVAEGDLAAVTRAVLDCPVHAITEWGERRDAEPHPRSGGAEDPAEHLKTEANEAEWGFTR
;
A
#
# COMPACT_ATOMS: atom_id res chain seq x y z
N MET A 1 1.78 -4.19 17.12
CA MET A 1 1.19 -4.16 15.76
C MET A 1 1.19 -5.58 15.21
N ARG A 2 0.26 -5.91 14.31
CA ARG A 2 0.31 -7.16 13.56
C ARG A 2 0.30 -6.87 12.08
N VAL A 3 1.00 -7.66 11.27
CA VAL A 3 1.07 -7.49 9.82
C VAL A 3 0.62 -8.75 9.08
N ARG A 4 0.15 -8.57 7.85
CA ARG A 4 -0.19 -9.64 6.93
C ARG A 4 0.55 -9.42 5.61
N LEU A 5 1.02 -10.50 5.01
CA LEU A 5 1.60 -10.52 3.67
C LEU A 5 0.64 -11.23 2.71
N ASP A 6 0.26 -10.56 1.63
CA ASP A 6 -0.47 -11.15 0.52
C ASP A 6 0.51 -11.64 -0.54
N ARG A 7 0.69 -12.97 -0.60
CA ARG A 7 1.60 -13.61 -1.56
C ARG A 7 1.08 -13.59 -2.99
N THR A 8 -0.20 -13.30 -3.22
CA THR A 8 -0.76 -13.17 -4.58
C THR A 8 -0.47 -11.81 -5.20
N VAL A 9 -0.16 -10.81 -4.36
CA VAL A 9 0.22 -9.45 -4.76
C VAL A 9 1.74 -9.26 -4.77
N CYS A 10 2.47 -10.01 -3.95
CA CYS A 10 3.93 -9.93 -3.87
C CYS A 10 4.58 -10.24 -5.23
N ASP A 11 5.48 -9.35 -5.68
CA ASP A 11 6.21 -9.47 -6.95
C ASP A 11 7.74 -9.53 -6.76
N GLY A 12 8.20 -9.99 -5.59
CA GLY A 12 9.61 -10.35 -5.40
C GLY A 12 10.64 -9.21 -5.25
N PHE A 13 10.22 -7.96 -4.99
CA PHE A 13 11.15 -6.82 -4.82
C PHE A 13 12.16 -6.97 -3.67
N GLY A 14 11.85 -7.77 -2.65
CA GLY A 14 12.76 -8.10 -1.54
C GLY A 14 13.07 -6.99 -0.53
N VAL A 15 12.51 -5.78 -0.69
CA VAL A 15 12.76 -4.63 0.21
C VAL A 15 12.32 -4.90 1.66
N CYS A 16 11.25 -5.67 1.85
CA CYS A 16 10.77 -6.04 3.19
C CYS A 16 11.80 -6.82 4.01
N ALA A 17 12.51 -7.78 3.40
CA ALA A 17 13.56 -8.56 4.06
C ALA A 17 14.83 -7.73 4.32
N LYS A 18 15.03 -6.61 3.61
CA LYS A 18 16.11 -5.66 3.92
C LYS A 18 15.81 -4.83 5.17
N HIS A 19 14.56 -4.40 5.35
CA HIS A 19 14.16 -3.63 6.53
C HIS A 19 13.97 -4.50 7.76
N ALA A 20 13.30 -5.66 7.62
CA ALA A 20 12.93 -6.52 8.73
C ALA A 20 13.20 -8.01 8.41
N PRO A 21 14.49 -8.42 8.36
CA PRO A 21 14.90 -9.79 8.00
C PRO A 21 14.39 -10.86 8.97
N ASP A 22 14.13 -10.49 10.23
CA ASP A 22 13.61 -11.40 11.25
C ASP A 22 12.13 -11.74 11.05
N TYR A 23 11.41 -10.92 10.27
CA TYR A 23 9.97 -11.08 9.99
C TYR A 23 9.70 -11.55 8.56
N PHE A 24 10.56 -11.19 7.61
CA PHE A 24 10.40 -11.57 6.20
C PHE A 24 11.58 -12.40 5.71
N SER A 25 11.31 -13.59 5.23
CA SER A 25 12.27 -14.38 4.45
C SER A 25 11.95 -14.28 2.96
N LEU A 26 12.98 -14.37 2.12
CA LEU A 26 12.82 -14.53 0.68
C LEU A 26 13.12 -15.99 0.31
N ASP A 27 12.37 -16.53 -0.65
CA ASP A 27 12.72 -17.80 -1.29
C ASP A 27 13.75 -17.61 -2.42
N ASP A 28 14.10 -18.71 -3.09
CA ASP A 28 15.09 -18.71 -4.18
C ASP A 28 14.67 -17.86 -5.39
N TRP A 29 13.39 -17.49 -5.48
CA TRP A 29 12.82 -16.65 -6.55
C TRP A 29 12.63 -15.20 -6.10
N GLY A 30 12.99 -14.87 -4.85
CA GLY A 30 12.85 -13.53 -4.28
C GLY A 30 11.48 -13.23 -3.71
N TYR A 31 10.51 -14.16 -3.73
CA TYR A 31 9.20 -13.92 -3.15
C TYR A 31 9.27 -13.96 -1.63
N ALA A 32 8.58 -13.00 -1.01
CA ALA A 32 8.56 -12.89 0.43
C ALA A 32 7.63 -13.94 1.07
N SER A 33 8.01 -14.40 2.25
CA SER A 33 7.17 -15.14 3.19
C SER A 33 7.27 -14.48 4.57
N LEU A 34 6.13 -14.37 5.24
CA LEU A 34 6.05 -13.85 6.61
C LEU A 34 6.39 -14.97 7.60
N LYS A 35 7.32 -14.70 8.51
CA LYS A 35 7.70 -15.62 9.59
C LYS A 35 6.70 -15.48 10.74
N GLY A 36 6.25 -16.61 11.27
CA GLY A 36 5.31 -16.63 12.41
C GLY A 36 3.89 -16.17 12.07
N ASN A 37 3.20 -15.60 13.05
CA ASN A 37 1.79 -15.20 12.98
C ASN A 37 1.57 -13.72 12.57
N GLY A 38 2.67 -12.99 12.32
CA GLY A 38 2.69 -11.57 11.99
C GLY A 38 2.67 -10.62 13.19
N GLU A 39 2.72 -11.10 14.43
CA GLU A 39 2.89 -10.24 15.60
C GLU A 39 4.29 -9.63 15.63
N VAL A 40 4.34 -8.31 15.80
CA VAL A 40 5.59 -7.53 15.79
C VAL A 40 5.91 -7.05 17.21
N ALA A 41 7.13 -7.36 17.67
CA ALA A 41 7.63 -6.88 18.95
C ALA A 41 7.83 -5.35 18.94
N GLU A 42 7.69 -4.70 20.10
CA GLU A 42 7.78 -3.23 20.19
C GLU A 42 9.10 -2.65 19.65
N GLY A 43 10.22 -3.35 19.87
CA GLY A 43 11.53 -2.93 19.37
C GLY A 43 11.66 -2.95 17.84
N ASP A 44 10.85 -3.74 17.15
CA ASP A 44 10.95 -3.94 15.70
C ASP A 44 9.90 -3.17 14.92
N LEU A 45 9.02 -2.42 15.60
CA LEU A 45 7.94 -1.67 14.97
C LEU A 45 8.45 -0.76 13.87
N ALA A 46 9.52 0.00 14.12
CA ALA A 46 10.07 0.91 13.12
C ALA A 46 10.56 0.18 11.85
N ALA A 47 11.22 -0.97 12.01
CA ALA A 47 11.71 -1.78 10.91
C ALA A 47 10.56 -2.39 10.09
N VAL A 48 9.56 -2.95 10.77
CA VAL A 48 8.41 -3.55 10.08
C VAL A 48 7.52 -2.47 9.44
N THR A 49 7.31 -1.33 10.09
CA THR A 49 6.58 -0.20 9.48
C THR A 49 7.27 0.28 8.20
N ARG A 50 8.62 0.31 8.16
CA ARG A 50 9.34 0.59 6.91
C ARG A 50 9.08 -0.46 5.85
N ALA A 51 9.11 -1.75 6.19
CA ALA A 51 8.76 -2.82 5.25
C ALA A 51 7.33 -2.68 4.67
N VAL A 52 6.37 -2.23 5.47
CA VAL A 52 4.98 -1.98 5.03
C VAL A 52 4.93 -0.80 4.04
N LEU A 53 5.58 0.32 4.37
CA LEU A 53 5.51 1.55 3.58
C LEU A 53 6.31 1.46 2.27
N ASP A 54 7.45 0.77 2.30
CA ASP A 54 8.41 0.76 1.18
C ASP A 54 8.16 -0.42 0.21
N CYS A 55 7.09 -1.20 0.40
CA CYS A 55 6.69 -2.26 -0.52
C CYS A 55 6.03 -1.65 -1.78
N PRO A 56 6.66 -1.73 -2.98
CA PRO A 56 6.16 -1.02 -4.17
C PRO A 56 4.78 -1.47 -4.65
N VAL A 57 4.45 -2.74 -4.38
CA VAL A 57 3.17 -3.37 -4.74
C VAL A 57 2.19 -3.45 -3.58
N HIS A 58 2.53 -2.86 -2.42
CA HIS A 58 1.70 -2.86 -1.22
C HIS A 58 1.20 -4.24 -0.79
N ALA A 59 2.02 -5.29 -0.97
CA ALA A 59 1.68 -6.66 -0.60
C ALA A 59 1.65 -6.88 0.92
N ILE A 60 2.16 -5.94 1.72
CA ILE A 60 2.21 -6.03 3.19
C ILE A 60 1.26 -4.99 3.77
N THR A 61 0.38 -5.41 4.66
CA THR A 61 -0.60 -4.55 5.32
C THR A 61 -0.59 -4.74 6.82
N GLU A 62 -0.91 -3.68 7.56
CA GLU A 62 -1.21 -3.79 8.99
C GLU A 62 -2.54 -4.55 9.17
N TRP A 63 -2.53 -5.54 10.05
CA TRP A 63 -3.67 -6.38 10.38
C TRP A 63 -4.13 -6.08 11.81
N GLY A 64 -5.41 -5.76 11.98
CA GLY A 64 -6.00 -5.43 13.28
C GLY A 64 -7.52 -5.40 13.21
N GLU A 65 -8.17 -5.10 14.33
CA GLU A 65 -9.60 -4.80 14.32
C GLU A 65 -9.85 -3.67 13.33
N ARG A 66 -10.88 -3.83 12.49
CA ARG A 66 -11.37 -2.71 11.69
C ARG A 66 -11.67 -1.61 12.69
N ARG A 67 -10.87 -0.55 12.71
CA ARG A 67 -11.28 0.67 13.38
C ARG A 67 -12.63 1.00 12.74
N ASP A 68 -13.67 1.19 13.55
CA ASP A 68 -14.92 1.73 13.05
C ASP A 68 -14.57 3.07 12.41
N ALA A 69 -14.39 3.04 11.09
CA ALA A 69 -14.04 4.21 10.35
C ALA A 69 -15.31 5.05 10.37
N GLU A 70 -15.28 6.15 11.13
CA GLU A 70 -16.28 7.18 10.96
C GLU A 70 -16.34 7.47 9.45
N PRO A 71 -17.52 7.36 8.82
CA PRO A 71 -17.64 7.57 7.38
C PRO A 71 -16.95 8.88 7.04
N HIS A 72 -15.96 8.83 6.15
CA HIS A 72 -15.28 10.05 5.74
C HIS A 72 -16.36 10.97 5.19
N PRO A 73 -16.50 12.21 5.71
CA PRO A 73 -17.51 13.12 5.22
C PRO A 73 -17.31 13.21 3.71
N ARG A 74 -18.34 12.87 2.95
CA ARG A 74 -18.29 13.00 1.49
C ARG A 74 -17.88 14.44 1.22
N SER A 75 -16.82 14.63 0.45
CA SER A 75 -16.39 15.94 -0.05
C SER A 75 -17.45 16.45 -1.02
N GLY A 76 -18.61 16.80 -0.49
CA GLY A 76 -19.70 17.49 -1.16
C GLY A 76 -19.64 18.92 -0.69
N GLY A 77 -18.72 19.70 -1.25
CA GLY A 77 -18.99 21.12 -1.40
C GLY A 77 -20.21 21.29 -2.30
N ALA A 78 -20.96 22.37 -2.14
CA ALA A 78 -22.12 22.67 -2.97
C ALA A 78 -21.76 22.92 -4.45
N GLU A 79 -20.47 23.04 -4.76
CA GLU A 79 -19.91 23.32 -6.07
C GLU A 79 -19.58 22.00 -6.77
N ASP A 80 -20.10 21.80 -7.98
CA ASP A 80 -19.75 20.66 -8.81
C ASP A 80 -18.31 20.86 -9.31
N PRO A 81 -17.33 20.03 -8.88
CA PRO A 81 -15.95 20.17 -9.32
C PRO A 81 -15.80 20.07 -10.84
N ALA A 82 -16.78 19.52 -11.56
CA ALA A 82 -16.80 19.51 -13.01
C ALA A 82 -16.96 20.91 -13.63
N GLU A 83 -17.59 21.87 -12.94
CA GLU A 83 -17.79 23.25 -13.41
C GLU A 83 -16.46 24.04 -13.50
N HIS A 84 -15.44 23.59 -12.78
CA HIS A 84 -14.11 24.21 -12.78
C HIS A 84 -13.06 23.42 -13.58
N LEU A 85 -13.46 22.30 -14.21
CA LEU A 85 -12.59 21.55 -15.10
C LEU A 85 -12.38 22.34 -16.40
N LYS A 86 -11.17 22.89 -16.57
CA LYS A 86 -10.73 23.50 -17.84
C LYS A 86 -10.45 22.44 -18.90
N THR A 87 -11.51 21.77 -19.36
CA THR A 87 -11.47 20.72 -20.38
C THR A 87 -10.84 21.19 -21.69
N GLU A 88 -11.05 22.46 -22.05
CA GLU A 88 -10.52 23.12 -23.25
C GLU A 88 -9.06 23.60 -23.15
N ALA A 89 -8.46 23.58 -21.95
CA ALA A 89 -7.05 23.95 -21.75
C ALA A 89 -6.16 22.73 -21.43
N ASN A 90 -6.72 21.53 -21.47
CA ASN A 90 -5.98 20.30 -21.23
C ASN A 90 -5.30 19.86 -22.54
N GLU A 91 -3.96 19.96 -22.60
CA GLU A 91 -3.14 19.56 -23.75
C GLU A 91 -3.28 18.07 -24.15
N ALA A 92 -4.04 17.27 -23.40
CA ALA A 92 -4.49 15.95 -23.81
C ALA A 92 -5.73 16.01 -24.73
N GLU A 93 -5.77 16.93 -25.69
CA GLU A 93 -6.60 16.74 -26.89
C GLU A 93 -6.02 15.56 -27.68
N TRP A 94 -6.51 14.37 -27.40
CA TRP A 94 -6.28 13.21 -28.24
C TRP A 94 -7.02 13.45 -29.55
N GLY A 95 -6.33 14.08 -30.51
CA GLY A 95 -6.77 14.24 -31.89
C GLY A 95 -7.05 12.88 -32.52
N PHE A 96 -8.24 12.34 -32.27
CA PHE A 96 -8.77 11.13 -32.87
C PHE A 96 -10.02 11.50 -33.68
N THR A 97 -9.80 12.00 -34.89
CA THR A 97 -10.63 11.90 -36.12
C THR A 97 -10.02 12.88 -37.14
N ARG A 98 -9.62 12.53 -38.36
CA ARG A 98 -9.91 11.42 -39.26
C ARG A 98 -8.70 11.18 -40.17
#